data_AF-A0AAE1B3Z3-F1
#
_entry.id   AF-A0AAE1B3Z3-F1
#
_cell.length_a   1.000
_cell.length_b   1.000
_cell.length_c   1.000
_cell.angle_alpha   90.00
_cell.angle_beta   90.00
_cell.angle_gamma   90.00
#
_symmetry.space_group_name_H-M   'P 1'
#
loop_
_entity.id
_entity.type
_entity.pdbx_description
1 polymer ?
#
loop_
_entity_poly.entity_id
_entity_poly.type
_entity_poly.pdbx_seq_one_letter_code
_entity_poly.pdbx_strand_id
1 'polypeptide(L)'
;MKKLAEYFPTLIGPEREEQFTSEVRQYHLCQNLSPSDEVQLDHWWNNVMKEIEIPTLSSVVKACLSIFCAPAVEQSFSMMNHITTAKTNRLDITTYAAHQGIKYHPLARKISSIEMFRRTDIVFSPVDKAMVFHIQTARRRAMMNTSQGPRAKKTTAHKKAEEQIAAITNNNKKRAAEDISLLDPPAPKRLK
;
A
#
# COMPACT_ATOMS: atom_id res chain seq x y z
N MET A 1 -2.53 20.46 27.63
CA MET A 1 -1.43 20.72 26.68
C MET A 1 -0.10 20.10 27.10
N LYS A 2 0.41 20.25 28.33
CA LYS A 2 1.76 19.72 28.70
C LYS A 2 1.93 18.21 28.52
N LYS A 3 0.95 17.40 28.96
CA LYS A 3 0.95 15.95 28.76
C LYS A 3 0.77 15.51 27.29
N LEU A 4 0.43 16.43 26.39
CA LEU A 4 0.19 16.10 24.98
C LEU A 4 1.49 15.71 24.27
N ALA A 5 2.63 16.26 24.70
CA ALA A 5 3.94 15.88 24.20
C ALA A 5 4.25 14.39 24.43
N GLU A 6 3.88 13.87 25.60
CA GLU A 6 4.12 12.47 26.00
C GLU A 6 3.36 11.47 25.11
N TYR A 7 2.20 11.87 24.57
CA TYR A 7 1.39 11.01 23.70
C TYR A 7 1.87 10.97 22.24
N PHE A 8 2.73 11.90 21.81
CA PHE A 8 3.25 11.98 20.45
C PHE A 8 4.79 12.01 20.41
N PRO A 9 5.49 10.98 20.93
CA PRO A 9 6.95 10.95 21.01
C PRO A 9 7.63 10.95 19.63
N THR A 10 6.92 10.55 18.57
CA THR A 10 7.40 10.61 17.18
C THR A 10 7.38 12.03 16.60
N LEU A 11 6.55 12.92 17.14
CA LEU A 11 6.43 14.31 16.69
C LEU A 11 7.25 15.25 17.58
N ILE A 12 7.27 14.99 18.88
CA ILE A 12 8.05 15.73 19.86
C ILE A 12 9.13 14.79 20.39
N GLY A 13 10.30 14.87 19.76
CA GLY A 13 11.52 14.29 20.32
C GLY A 13 12.08 15.16 21.46
N PRO A 14 13.08 14.66 22.20
CA PRO A 14 13.67 15.38 23.34
C PRO A 14 14.26 16.75 22.95
N GLU A 15 14.72 16.91 21.71
CA GLU A 15 15.25 18.17 21.19
C GLU A 15 14.19 19.26 20.96
N ARG A 16 12.92 18.88 20.76
CA ARG A 16 11.82 19.80 20.43
C ARG A 16 10.85 20.03 21.60
N GLU A 17 11.11 19.42 22.75
CA GLU A 17 10.24 19.54 23.93
C GLU A 17 10.24 20.96 24.51
N GLU A 18 11.41 21.62 24.51
CA GLU A 18 11.54 23.01 24.93
C GLU A 18 10.78 23.97 23.99
N GLN A 19 10.88 23.73 22.69
CA GLN A 19 10.15 24.48 21.65
C GLN A 19 8.64 24.27 21.77
N PHE A 20 8.18 23.04 22.00
CA PHE A 20 6.77 22.78 22.27
C PHE A 20 6.28 23.51 23.51
N THR A 21 7.07 23.52 24.58
CA THR A 21 6.70 24.17 25.84
C THR A 21 6.64 25.70 25.69
N SER A 22 7.54 26.31 24.92
CA SER A 22 7.51 27.75 24.64
C SER A 22 6.33 28.12 23.76
N GLU A 23 6.05 27.35 22.70
CA GLU A 23 4.89 27.56 21.81
C GLU A 23 3.56 27.42 22.55
N VAL A 24 3.44 26.45 23.47
CA VAL A 24 2.25 26.31 24.32
C VAL A 24 2.06 27.52 25.24
N ARG A 25 3.14 28.13 25.74
CA ARG A 25 3.04 29.37 26.54
C ARG A 25 2.60 30.53 25.66
N GLN A 26 3.17 30.66 24.47
CA GLN A 26 2.80 31.69 23.49
C GLN A 26 1.31 31.61 23.14
N TYR A 27 0.79 30.40 22.88
CA TYR A 27 -0.64 30.19 22.67
C TYR A 27 -1.50 30.66 23.85
N HIS A 28 -1.13 30.34 25.09
CA HIS A 28 -1.89 30.78 26.27
C HIS A 28 -1.87 32.30 26.50
N LEU A 29 -0.85 33.00 26.01
CA LEU A 29 -0.78 34.46 26.09
C LEU A 29 -1.73 35.14 25.10
N CYS A 30 -2.14 34.45 24.04
CA CYS A 30 -3.08 34.97 23.05
C CYS A 30 -4.53 34.69 23.49
N GLN A 31 -5.06 35.52 24.39
CA GLN A 31 -6.44 35.43 24.90
C GLN A 31 -7.54 35.63 23.84
N ASN A 32 -7.20 36.16 22.66
CA ASN A 32 -8.15 36.51 21.60
C ASN A 32 -8.63 35.30 20.78
N LEU A 33 -8.06 34.11 21.02
CA LEU A 33 -8.34 32.89 20.27
C LEU A 33 -9.19 31.95 21.12
N SER A 34 -10.38 32.37 21.52
CA SER A 34 -11.34 31.45 22.11
C SER A 34 -12.13 30.75 20.99
N PRO A 35 -12.30 29.42 21.04
CA PRO A 35 -13.14 28.72 20.08
C PRO A 35 -14.59 29.20 20.21
N SER A 36 -15.20 29.58 19.09
CA SER A 36 -16.64 29.83 19.01
C SER A 36 -17.36 28.50 18.78
N ASP A 37 -18.48 28.29 19.46
CA ASP A 37 -19.30 27.06 19.36
C ASP A 37 -19.85 26.83 17.93
N GLU A 38 -19.87 27.88 17.10
CA GLU A 38 -20.38 27.81 15.72
C GLU A 38 -19.37 27.24 14.72
N VAL A 39 -18.08 27.16 15.06
CA VAL A 39 -17.02 26.78 14.11
C VAL A 39 -16.49 25.38 14.41
N GLN A 40 -16.39 24.55 13.37
CA GLN A 40 -15.71 23.25 13.49
C GLN A 40 -14.27 23.43 13.99
N LEU A 41 -13.89 22.62 14.98
CA LEU A 41 -12.60 22.70 15.67
C LEU A 41 -11.41 22.72 14.68
N ASP A 42 -11.47 21.96 13.60
CA ASP A 42 -10.45 21.91 12.55
C ASP A 42 -10.31 23.24 11.80
N HIS A 43 -11.42 23.89 11.49
CA HIS A 43 -11.44 25.18 10.80
C HIS A 43 -10.93 26.29 11.72
N TRP A 44 -11.30 26.23 12.99
CA TRP A 44 -10.83 27.17 14.00
C TRP A 44 -9.31 27.07 14.20
N TRP A 45 -8.77 25.86 14.40
CA TRP A 45 -7.31 25.66 14.51
C TRP A 45 -6.56 26.08 13.25
N ASN A 46 -7.15 25.91 12.06
CA ASN A 46 -6.53 26.40 10.82
C ASN A 46 -6.41 27.93 10.79
N ASN A 47 -7.32 28.67 11.44
CA ASN A 47 -7.21 30.11 11.58
C ASN A 47 -6.17 30.51 12.63
N VAL A 48 -6.15 29.82 13.78
CA VAL A 48 -5.11 30.00 14.83
C VAL A 48 -3.70 29.83 14.25
N MET A 49 -3.51 28.82 13.40
CA MET A 49 -2.22 28.54 12.74
C MET A 49 -1.83 29.57 11.68
N LYS A 50 -2.75 30.41 11.20
CA LYS A 50 -2.44 31.53 10.30
C LYS A 50 -2.08 32.80 11.07
N GLU A 51 -2.63 32.98 12.26
CA GLU A 51 -2.40 34.16 13.10
C GLU A 51 -1.15 34.04 13.97
N ILE A 52 -0.78 32.82 14.38
CA ILE A 52 0.38 32.57 15.22
C ILE A 52 1.28 31.51 14.59
N GLU A 53 2.58 31.82 14.50
CA GLU A 53 3.61 30.85 14.11
C GLU A 53 3.92 29.89 15.27
N ILE A 54 3.24 28.74 15.27
CA ILE A 54 3.45 27.64 16.24
C ILE A 54 3.67 26.30 15.51
N PRO A 55 4.84 26.08 14.87
CA PRO A 55 5.07 24.93 13.99
C PRO A 55 5.05 23.57 14.71
N THR A 56 5.54 23.50 15.94
CA THR A 56 5.62 22.25 16.71
C THR A 56 4.25 21.87 17.27
N LEU A 57 3.57 22.83 17.91
CA LEU A 57 2.24 22.67 18.46
C LEU A 57 1.21 22.41 17.34
N SER A 58 1.29 23.12 16.21
CA SER A 58 0.39 22.88 15.07
C SER A 58 0.51 21.47 14.51
N SER A 59 1.71 20.89 14.48
CA SER A 59 1.94 19.52 14.05
C SER A 59 1.27 18.51 14.98
N VAL A 60 1.38 18.72 16.30
CA VAL A 60 0.72 17.90 17.31
C VAL A 60 -0.79 18.02 17.26
N VAL A 61 -1.31 19.24 17.10
CA VAL A 61 -2.74 19.50 16.96
C VAL A 61 -3.28 18.82 15.71
N LYS A 62 -2.61 18.95 14.55
CA LYS A 62 -2.98 18.23 13.32
C LYS A 62 -3.01 16.73 13.54
N ALA A 63 -2.00 16.18 14.22
CA ALA A 63 -1.96 14.76 14.55
C ALA A 63 -3.15 14.37 15.43
N CYS A 64 -3.46 15.13 16.48
CA CYS A 64 -4.61 14.90 17.35
C CYS A 64 -5.94 14.91 16.58
N LEU A 65 -6.15 15.93 15.73
CA LEU A 65 -7.39 16.10 14.96
C LEU A 65 -7.51 15.08 13.83
N SER A 66 -6.39 14.53 13.34
CA SER A 66 -6.39 13.46 12.35
C SER A 66 -6.72 12.07 12.92
N ILE A 67 -6.66 11.90 14.25
CA ILE A 67 -7.07 10.65 14.87
C ILE A 67 -8.59 10.58 14.79
N PHE A 68 -9.09 9.71 13.92
CA PHE A 68 -10.52 9.43 13.79
C PHE A 68 -11.04 8.71 15.04
N CYS A 69 -11.53 9.46 16.02
CA CYS A 69 -12.21 8.94 17.21
C CYS A 69 -13.74 8.98 17.00
N ALA A 70 -14.30 8.22 16.05
CA ALA A 70 -15.75 8.26 15.80
C ALA A 70 -16.35 7.03 15.07
N PRO A 71 -17.68 6.79 15.18
CA PRO A 71 -18.42 5.65 14.59
C PRO A 71 -18.26 5.46 13.08
N ALA A 72 -17.76 6.46 12.36
CA ALA A 72 -17.52 6.40 10.93
C ALA A 72 -16.56 5.26 10.54
N VAL A 73 -15.58 4.96 11.40
CA VAL A 73 -14.65 3.85 11.18
C VAL A 73 -15.36 2.51 11.36
N GLU A 74 -16.14 2.35 12.44
CA GLU A 74 -16.94 1.14 12.70
C GLU A 74 -18.02 0.92 11.63
N GLN A 75 -18.68 1.98 11.18
CA GLN A 75 -19.63 1.93 10.08
C GLN A 75 -18.96 1.49 8.77
N SER A 76 -17.73 1.96 8.51
CA SER A 76 -16.95 1.52 7.35
C SER A 76 -16.58 0.04 7.44
N PHE A 77 -16.24 -0.47 8.63
CA PHE A 77 -16.02 -1.89 8.87
C PHE A 77 -17.31 -2.72 8.72
N SER A 78 -18.44 -2.22 9.22
CA SER A 78 -19.75 -2.88 9.06
C SER A 78 -20.16 -2.96 7.59
N MET A 79 -20.02 -1.88 6.84
CA MET A 79 -20.25 -1.86 5.39
C MET A 79 -19.32 -2.81 4.64
N MET A 80 -18.03 -2.84 5.00
CA MET A 80 -17.07 -3.77 4.43
C MET A 80 -17.45 -5.23 4.72
N ASN A 81 -17.86 -5.53 5.96
CA ASN A 81 -18.28 -6.86 6.36
C ASN A 81 -19.52 -7.30 5.55
N HIS A 82 -20.51 -6.42 5.40
CA HIS A 82 -21.69 -6.69 4.57
C HIS A 82 -21.30 -7.01 3.12
N ILE A 83 -20.39 -6.23 2.51
CA ILE A 83 -19.95 -6.44 1.12
C ILE A 83 -19.10 -7.71 0.97
N THR A 84 -18.32 -8.08 1.99
CA THR A 84 -17.42 -9.24 1.94
C THR A 84 -18.14 -10.55 2.29
N THR A 85 -19.26 -10.49 3.02
CA THR A 85 -20.04 -11.67 3.45
C THR A 85 -21.35 -11.87 2.68
N ALA A 86 -21.76 -10.90 1.86
CA ALA A 86 -22.97 -11.01 1.04
C ALA A 86 -22.93 -12.24 0.11
N LYS A 87 -24.07 -12.92 -0.06
CA LYS A 87 -24.17 -14.10 -0.93
C LYS A 87 -24.13 -13.78 -2.42
N THR A 88 -24.66 -12.63 -2.82
CA THR A 88 -24.91 -12.28 -4.24
C THR A 88 -24.02 -11.14 -4.77
N ASN A 89 -23.43 -10.32 -3.89
CA ASN A 89 -22.58 -9.18 -4.25
C ASN A 89 -21.25 -9.20 -3.48
N ARG A 90 -20.69 -10.41 -3.29
CA ARG A 90 -19.42 -10.58 -2.60
C ARG A 90 -18.28 -9.95 -3.41
N LEU A 91 -17.62 -8.96 -2.86
CA LEU A 91 -16.36 -8.46 -3.41
C LEU A 91 -15.18 -9.10 -2.68
N ASP A 92 -14.10 -9.36 -3.43
CA ASP A 92 -12.82 -9.65 -2.80
C ASP A 92 -12.27 -8.39 -2.11
N ILE A 93 -11.51 -8.57 -1.04
CA ILE A 93 -10.95 -7.48 -0.23
C ILE A 93 -10.09 -6.57 -1.10
N THR A 94 -9.33 -7.13 -2.04
CA THR A 94 -8.50 -6.36 -2.98
C THR A 94 -9.33 -5.44 -3.87
N THR A 95 -10.48 -5.93 -4.35
CA THR A 95 -11.38 -5.18 -5.23
C THR A 95 -12.13 -4.10 -4.43
N TYR A 96 -12.55 -4.43 -3.22
CA TYR A 96 -13.17 -3.46 -2.31
C TYR A 96 -12.21 -2.34 -1.94
N ALA A 97 -10.95 -2.65 -1.60
CA ALA A 97 -9.93 -1.65 -1.30
C ALA A 97 -9.67 -0.72 -2.50
N ALA A 98 -9.55 -1.27 -3.71
CA ALA A 98 -9.41 -0.48 -4.93
C ALA A 98 -10.62 0.44 -5.18
N HIS A 99 -11.84 -0.08 -4.98
CA HIS A 99 -13.06 0.72 -5.11
C HIS A 99 -13.11 1.88 -4.11
N GLN A 100 -12.78 1.62 -2.84
CA GLN A 100 -12.74 2.68 -1.81
C GLN A 100 -11.66 3.72 -2.11
N GLY A 101 -10.51 3.30 -2.63
CA GLY A 101 -9.47 4.22 -3.11
C GLY A 101 -10.00 5.15 -4.20
N ILE A 102 -10.67 4.61 -5.22
CA ILE A 102 -11.24 5.43 -6.31
C ILE A 102 -12.35 6.35 -5.81
N LYS A 103 -13.15 5.93 -4.82
CA LYS A 103 -14.26 6.74 -4.28
C LYS A 103 -13.76 7.90 -3.42
N TYR A 104 -12.89 7.61 -2.46
CA TYR A 104 -12.49 8.59 -1.44
C TYR A 104 -11.32 9.46 -1.89
N HIS A 105 -10.49 9.03 -2.84
CA HIS A 105 -9.36 9.84 -3.30
C HIS A 105 -9.78 11.14 -4.03
N PRO A 106 -10.73 11.14 -4.98
CA PRO A 106 -11.26 12.37 -5.58
C PRO A 106 -12.04 13.18 -4.54
N LEU A 107 -12.83 12.51 -3.68
CA LEU A 107 -13.63 13.17 -2.65
C LEU A 107 -12.77 13.97 -1.67
N ALA A 108 -11.68 13.38 -1.17
CA ALA A 108 -10.74 14.03 -0.26
C ALA A 108 -10.07 15.26 -0.90
N ARG A 109 -9.79 15.20 -2.21
CA ARG A 109 -9.19 16.30 -2.96
C ARG A 109 -10.21 17.32 -3.47
N LYS A 110 -11.51 17.06 -3.31
CA LYS A 110 -12.62 17.86 -3.88
C LYS A 110 -12.50 18.07 -5.39
N ILE A 111 -11.87 17.12 -6.09
CA ILE A 111 -11.73 17.14 -7.56
C ILE A 111 -12.72 16.18 -8.19
N SER A 112 -13.22 16.53 -9.37
CA SER A 112 -14.04 15.60 -10.14
C SER A 112 -13.18 14.46 -10.70
N SER A 113 -13.78 13.30 -10.94
CA SER A 113 -13.07 12.20 -11.60
C SER A 113 -12.59 12.60 -13.00
N ILE A 114 -13.34 13.46 -13.71
CA ILE A 114 -12.98 13.96 -15.04
C ILE A 114 -11.69 14.77 -15.00
N GLU A 115 -11.59 15.67 -14.02
CA GLU A 115 -10.39 16.48 -13.76
C GLU A 115 -9.21 15.60 -13.32
N MET A 116 -9.45 14.63 -12.42
CA MET A 116 -8.42 13.71 -11.96
C MET A 116 -7.81 12.88 -13.10
N PHE A 117 -8.64 12.41 -14.03
CA PHE A 117 -8.19 11.61 -15.18
C PHE A 117 -7.84 12.44 -16.41
N ARG A 118 -7.92 13.78 -16.33
CA ARG A 118 -7.57 14.74 -17.38
C ARG A 118 -8.13 14.36 -18.77
N ARG A 119 -9.36 13.86 -18.83
CA ARG A 119 -9.99 13.52 -20.12
C ARG A 119 -10.43 14.81 -20.80
N THR A 120 -10.01 15.00 -22.04
CA THR A 120 -10.38 16.16 -22.86
C THR A 120 -11.86 16.13 -23.26
N ASP A 121 -12.38 14.94 -23.54
CA ASP A 121 -13.78 14.68 -23.86
C ASP A 121 -14.23 13.40 -23.15
N ILE A 122 -15.38 13.42 -22.47
CA ILE A 122 -15.89 12.27 -21.71
C ILE A 122 -16.42 11.19 -22.65
N VAL A 123 -16.94 11.58 -23.81
CA VAL A 123 -17.64 10.70 -24.74
C VAL A 123 -16.68 10.17 -25.80
N PHE A 124 -15.84 11.03 -26.36
CA PHE A 124 -15.03 10.71 -27.53
C PHE A 124 -13.52 10.62 -27.29
N SER A 125 -13.04 10.90 -26.07
CA SER A 125 -11.60 10.76 -25.77
C SER A 125 -11.17 9.31 -25.96
N PRO A 126 -10.01 9.07 -26.61
CA PRO A 126 -9.46 7.73 -26.73
C PRO A 126 -9.34 7.09 -25.35
N VAL A 127 -9.75 5.82 -25.26
CA VAL A 127 -9.58 4.98 -24.07
C VAL A 127 -8.28 4.21 -24.23
N ASP A 128 -7.56 4.00 -23.14
CA ASP A 128 -6.42 3.08 -23.14
C ASP A 128 -6.88 1.65 -23.53
N LYS A 129 -6.36 1.16 -24.66
CA LYS A 129 -6.67 -0.16 -25.20
C LYS A 129 -6.24 -1.28 -24.24
N ALA A 130 -5.15 -1.10 -23.49
CA ALA A 130 -4.70 -2.07 -22.51
C ALA A 130 -5.69 -2.17 -21.35
N MET A 131 -6.17 -1.04 -20.85
CA MET A 131 -7.23 -0.99 -19.82
C MET A 131 -8.51 -1.69 -20.31
N VAL A 132 -8.97 -1.41 -21.53
CA VAL A 132 -10.16 -2.06 -22.11
C VAL A 132 -9.97 -3.58 -22.18
N PHE A 133 -8.82 -4.05 -22.66
CA PHE A 133 -8.50 -5.47 -22.70
C PHE A 133 -8.51 -6.11 -21.30
N HIS A 134 -7.95 -5.43 -20.30
CA HIS A 134 -7.96 -5.91 -18.92
C HIS A 134 -9.36 -5.95 -18.32
N ILE A 135 -10.22 -4.96 -18.57
CA ILE A 135 -11.61 -4.97 -18.12
C ILE A 135 -12.39 -6.13 -18.76
N GLN A 136 -12.27 -6.31 -20.07
CA GLN A 136 -12.96 -7.38 -20.81
C GLN A 136 -12.52 -8.77 -20.36
N THR A 137 -11.22 -8.95 -20.05
CA THR A 137 -10.68 -10.26 -19.63
C THR A 137 -10.72 -10.50 -18.12
N ALA A 138 -11.03 -9.47 -17.31
CA ALA A 138 -11.00 -9.55 -15.84
C ALA A 138 -11.90 -10.66 -15.30
N ARG A 139 -13.16 -10.75 -15.78
CA ARG A 139 -14.10 -11.79 -15.31
C ARG A 139 -13.58 -13.20 -15.61
N ARG A 140 -13.06 -13.42 -16.82
CA ARG A 140 -12.50 -14.73 -17.21
C ARG A 140 -11.29 -15.09 -16.35
N ARG A 141 -10.39 -14.13 -16.09
CA ARG A 141 -9.23 -14.32 -15.20
C ARG A 141 -9.64 -14.60 -13.76
N ALA A 142 -10.64 -13.87 -13.24
CA ALA A 142 -11.16 -14.09 -11.89
C ALA A 142 -11.75 -15.50 -11.75
N MET A 143 -12.56 -15.94 -12.72
CA MET A 143 -13.12 -17.31 -12.73
C MET A 143 -12.02 -18.37 -12.80
N MET A 144 -10.99 -18.17 -13.64
CA MET A 144 -9.82 -19.06 -13.70
C MET A 144 -9.07 -19.12 -12.37
N ASN A 145 -8.83 -17.98 -11.72
CA ASN A 145 -8.17 -17.90 -10.41
C ASN A 145 -8.98 -18.54 -9.28
N THR A 146 -10.32 -18.50 -9.33
CA THR A 146 -11.17 -19.21 -8.35
C THR A 146 -11.29 -20.71 -8.63
N SER A 147 -11.25 -21.12 -9.90
CA SER A 147 -11.29 -22.54 -10.30
C SER A 147 -9.94 -23.24 -10.11
N GLN A 148 -8.84 -22.49 -10.17
CA GLN A 148 -7.55 -22.93 -9.67
C GLN A 148 -7.50 -22.67 -8.17
N GLY A 149 -8.02 -23.60 -7.37
CA GLY A 149 -7.63 -23.70 -5.95
C GLY A 149 -6.10 -23.62 -5.80
N PRO A 150 -5.57 -23.33 -4.60
CA PRO A 150 -4.13 -23.09 -4.40
C PRO A 150 -3.35 -24.14 -5.17
N ARG A 151 -2.57 -23.70 -6.18
CA ARG A 151 -1.87 -24.60 -7.12
C ARG A 151 -1.38 -25.79 -6.33
N ALA A 152 -1.98 -26.97 -6.57
CA ALA A 152 -1.67 -28.16 -5.80
C ALA A 152 -0.15 -28.25 -5.73
N LYS A 153 0.42 -28.19 -4.52
CA LYS A 153 1.86 -28.32 -4.30
C LYS A 153 2.30 -29.50 -5.16
N LYS A 154 3.26 -29.29 -6.07
CA LYS A 154 3.79 -30.32 -6.98
C LYS A 154 3.81 -31.63 -6.22
N THR A 155 3.03 -32.61 -6.68
CA THR A 155 2.88 -33.87 -5.95
C THR A 155 4.26 -34.51 -5.77
N THR A 156 4.42 -35.35 -4.75
CA THR A 156 5.68 -36.06 -4.49
C THR A 156 6.21 -36.80 -5.72
N ALA A 157 5.31 -37.22 -6.62
CA ALA A 157 5.64 -37.80 -7.92
C ALA A 157 6.33 -36.81 -8.88
N HIS A 158 5.87 -35.55 -8.93
CA HIS A 158 6.45 -34.52 -9.79
C HIS A 158 7.84 -34.09 -9.31
N LYS A 159 8.06 -34.10 -7.98
CA LYS A 159 9.37 -33.82 -7.38
C LYS A 159 10.36 -34.97 -7.62
N LYS A 160 9.91 -36.22 -7.48
CA LYS A 160 10.70 -37.42 -7.84
C LYS A 160 11.04 -37.47 -9.33
N ALA A 161 10.12 -37.07 -10.20
CA ALA A 161 10.38 -36.99 -11.65
C ALA A 161 11.45 -35.94 -11.98
N GLU A 162 11.40 -34.76 -11.35
CA GLU A 162 12.43 -33.73 -11.52
C GLU A 162 13.81 -34.18 -11.00
N GLU A 163 13.86 -34.86 -9.86
CA GLU A 163 15.10 -35.45 -9.31
C GLU A 163 15.68 -36.53 -10.23
N GLN A 164 14.84 -37.39 -10.81
CA GLN A 164 15.27 -38.41 -11.77
C GLN A 164 15.79 -37.80 -13.08
N ILE A 165 15.11 -36.78 -13.61
CA ILE A 165 15.56 -36.07 -14.82
C ILE A 165 16.90 -35.38 -14.56
N ALA A 166 17.08 -34.76 -13.39
CA ALA A 166 18.35 -34.14 -13.00
C ALA A 166 19.49 -35.17 -12.85
N ALA A 167 19.20 -36.35 -12.28
CA ALA A 167 20.16 -37.44 -12.14
C ALA A 167 20.59 -38.01 -13.50
N ILE A 168 19.66 -38.22 -14.43
CA ILE A 168 19.95 -38.68 -15.80
C ILE A 168 20.82 -37.65 -16.53
N THR A 169 20.49 -36.36 -16.40
CA THR A 169 21.25 -35.28 -17.06
C THR A 169 22.68 -35.19 -16.53
N ASN A 170 22.88 -35.35 -15.22
CA ASN A 170 24.20 -35.33 -14.61
C ASN A 170 25.05 -36.56 -14.98
N ASN A 171 24.43 -37.75 -15.06
CA ASN A 171 25.14 -38.95 -15.51
C ASN A 171 25.57 -38.86 -16.98
N ASN A 172 24.73 -38.27 -17.84
CA ASN A 172 25.09 -38.05 -19.24
C ASN A 172 26.24 -37.04 -19.38
N LYS A 173 26.28 -35.99 -18.55
CA LYS A 173 27.42 -35.06 -18.51
C LYS A 173 28.71 -35.72 -18.03
N LYS A 174 28.65 -36.62 -17.04
CA LYS A 174 29.82 -37.36 -16.56
C LYS A 174 30.38 -38.31 -17.63
N ARG A 175 29.51 -39.08 -18.29
CA ARG A 175 29.92 -39.94 -19.41
C ARG A 175 30.55 -39.15 -20.55
N ALA A 176 29.96 -38.01 -20.91
CA ALA A 176 30.54 -37.15 -21.93
C ALA A 176 31.93 -36.61 -21.52
N ALA A 177 32.18 -36.34 -20.24
CA ALA A 177 33.49 -35.89 -19.75
C ALA A 177 34.53 -37.04 -19.72
N GLU A 178 34.10 -38.25 -19.40
CA GLU A 178 34.95 -39.46 -19.40
C GLU A 178 35.37 -39.84 -20.84
N ASP A 179 34.45 -39.77 -21.81
CA ASP A 179 34.76 -40.02 -23.22
C ASP A 179 35.74 -38.98 -23.80
N ILE A 180 35.69 -37.73 -23.32
CA ILE A 180 36.65 -36.68 -23.70
C ILE A 180 38.05 -36.98 -23.11
N SER A 181 38.13 -37.53 -21.90
CA SER A 181 39.42 -37.86 -21.26
C SER A 181 40.16 -39.03 -21.89
N LEU A 182 39.46 -39.90 -22.63
CA LEU A 182 40.06 -41.06 -23.31
C LEU A 182 40.72 -40.70 -24.66
N LEU A 183 40.52 -39.47 -25.14
CA LEU A 183 41.03 -38.99 -26.43
C LEU A 183 42.34 -38.20 -26.31
N ASP A 184 42.86 -37.96 -25.10
CA ASP A 184 44.14 -37.26 -24.91
C ASP A 184 45.33 -38.25 -25.04
N PRO A 185 46.22 -38.08 -26.04
CA PRO A 185 47.39 -38.94 -26.18
C PRO A 185 48.42 -38.65 -25.07
N PRO A 186 49.15 -39.67 -24.57
CA PRO A 186 50.08 -39.49 -23.46
C PRO A 186 51.26 -38.58 -23.86
N ALA A 187 51.57 -37.63 -22.97
CA ALA A 187 52.61 -36.62 -23.16
C ALA A 187 54.00 -37.23 -23.46
N PRO A 188 54.80 -36.61 -24.36
CA PRO A 188 56.09 -37.15 -24.75
C PRO A 188 57.09 -37.09 -23.59
N LYS A 189 57.70 -38.24 -23.28
CA LYS A 189 58.76 -38.35 -22.27
C LYS A 189 59.99 -37.56 -22.75
N ARG A 190 60.38 -36.51 -21.99
CA ARG A 190 61.65 -35.80 -22.20
C ARG A 190 62.82 -36.75 -21.97
N LEU A 191 63.59 -37.02 -23.02
CA LEU A 191 64.91 -37.63 -22.93
C LEU A 191 65.87 -36.63 -22.27
N LYS A 192 66.65 -37.10 -21.31
CA LYS A 192 67.76 -36.36 -20.69
C LYS A 192 68.96 -36.33 -21.62
#